data_AF-A0AAW9YAW6-F1
#
_entry.id   AF-A0AAW9YAW6-F1
#
_cell.length_a   1.000
_cell.length_b   1.000
_cell.length_c   1.000
_cell.angle_alpha   90.00
_cell.angle_beta   90.00
_cell.angle_gamma   90.00
#
_symmetry.space_group_name_H-M   'P 1'
#
loop_
_entity.id
_entity.type
_entity.pdbx_description
1 polymer ?
#
loop_
_entity_poly.entity_id
_entity_poly.type
_entity_poly.pdbx_seq_one_letter_code
_entity_poly.pdbx_strand_id
1 'polypeptide(L)'
;MSLPVLSVDDWPVGNVSIDQQTPNFFTETVSGRVRSYERGLHMISFKFDVWLPYDSDVKRMNAFMLQCRGRANPFVLDLGNSSTWFNPLTSQARRITLGANAGIGQKNITLVGSVSSISEGEYFQMPNDTKLYVVIGKSGQNVEVYPPLLIAHKSGETLNFENPRPQLRLEKDEFTLNLEGRGKTISISAKEVI
;
A
#
# COMPACT_ATOMS: atom_id res chain seq x y z
N MET A 1 3.59 -19.07 10.56
CA MET A 1 2.55 -19.33 9.54
C MET A 1 2.68 -18.20 8.54
N SER A 2 2.88 -18.48 7.25
CA SER A 2 3.00 -17.43 6.22
C SER A 2 1.66 -16.69 6.08
N LEU A 3 1.71 -15.38 5.87
CA LEU A 3 0.51 -14.60 5.60
C LEU A 3 -0.12 -15.05 4.27
N PRO A 4 -1.45 -15.11 4.17
CA PRO A 4 -2.12 -15.32 2.90
C PRO A 4 -1.79 -14.16 1.93
N VAL A 5 -1.68 -14.47 0.64
CA VAL A 5 -1.33 -13.51 -0.41
C VAL A 5 -2.48 -13.44 -1.41
N LEU A 6 -2.91 -12.23 -1.75
CA LEU A 6 -3.81 -11.96 -2.85
C LEU A 6 -2.97 -11.35 -3.98
N SER A 7 -2.69 -12.15 -5.01
CA SER A 7 -1.86 -11.76 -6.15
C SER A 7 -2.66 -11.54 -7.42
N VAL A 8 -2.28 -10.55 -8.23
CA VAL A 8 -2.80 -10.34 -9.58
C VAL A 8 -2.56 -11.54 -10.50
N ASP A 9 -1.50 -12.32 -10.23
CA ASP A 9 -1.14 -13.50 -11.01
C ASP A 9 -2.11 -14.67 -10.75
N ASP A 10 -2.71 -14.72 -9.55
CA ASP A 10 -3.70 -15.72 -9.17
C ASP A 10 -5.13 -15.32 -9.60
N TRP A 11 -5.46 -14.04 -9.41
CA TRP A 11 -6.74 -13.46 -9.79
C TRP A 11 -6.55 -12.06 -10.37
N PRO A 12 -7.16 -11.74 -11.52
CA PRO A 12 -7.09 -10.39 -12.06
C PRO A 12 -7.70 -9.37 -11.09
N VAL A 13 -6.90 -8.38 -10.70
CA VAL A 13 -7.30 -7.26 -9.83
C VAL A 13 -7.51 -6.02 -10.69
N GLY A 14 -8.65 -5.34 -10.51
CA GLY A 14 -9.02 -4.12 -11.21
C GLY A 14 -9.57 -3.05 -10.27
N ASN A 15 -9.83 -1.86 -10.81
CA ASN A 15 -10.46 -0.74 -10.10
C ASN A 15 -9.84 -0.43 -8.73
N VAL A 16 -8.50 -0.45 -8.67
CA VAL A 16 -7.77 -0.16 -7.43
C VAL A 16 -7.93 1.32 -7.10
N SER A 17 -8.48 1.59 -5.92
CA SER A 17 -8.66 2.89 -5.32
C SER A 17 -7.94 2.95 -3.98
N ILE A 18 -7.24 4.04 -3.76
CA ILE A 18 -6.43 4.30 -2.57
C ILE A 18 -7.03 5.52 -1.87
N ASP A 19 -7.40 5.34 -0.61
CA ASP A 19 -7.85 6.41 0.28
C ASP A 19 -6.78 6.67 1.35
N GLN A 20 -6.23 7.89 1.35
CA GLN A 20 -5.19 8.29 2.30
C GLN A 20 -5.81 9.04 3.47
N GLN A 21 -5.71 8.47 4.67
CA GLN A 21 -6.25 9.05 5.88
C GLN A 21 -5.15 9.78 6.64
N THR A 22 -5.23 11.11 6.66
CA THR A 22 -4.28 12.02 7.32
C THR A 22 -4.98 12.83 8.42
N PRO A 23 -5.39 12.18 9.53
CA PRO A 23 -6.16 12.84 10.57
C PRO A 23 -5.36 14.00 11.19
N ASN A 24 -5.98 15.19 11.20
CA ASN A 24 -5.44 16.40 11.81
C ASN A 24 -6.37 16.89 12.94
N PHE A 25 -5.85 17.73 13.83
CA PHE A 25 -6.68 18.54 14.69
C PHE A 25 -7.10 19.77 13.91
N PHE A 26 -8.40 20.04 13.84
CA PHE A 26 -8.97 21.18 13.15
C PHE A 26 -9.90 21.92 14.10
N THR A 27 -9.71 23.23 14.23
CA THR A 27 -10.59 24.10 15.00
C THR A 27 -10.92 25.32 14.18
N GLU A 28 -12.20 25.69 14.17
CA GLU A 28 -12.71 26.87 13.48
C GLU A 28 -13.54 27.71 14.45
N THR A 29 -13.28 29.02 14.49
CA THR A 29 -14.11 29.97 15.26
C THR A 29 -15.41 30.26 14.51
N VAL A 30 -16.44 30.73 15.21
CA VAL A 30 -17.71 31.18 14.58
C VAL A 30 -17.51 32.28 13.52
N SER A 31 -16.42 33.06 13.61
CA SER A 31 -16.03 34.06 12.61
C SER A 31 -15.19 33.52 11.44
N GLY A 32 -15.02 32.20 11.30
CA GLY A 32 -14.29 31.55 10.20
C GLY A 32 -12.76 31.51 10.32
N ARG A 33 -12.17 31.89 11.47
CA ARG A 33 -10.73 31.72 11.71
C ARG A 33 -10.41 30.26 11.98
N VAL A 34 -9.55 29.69 11.15
CA VAL A 34 -9.13 28.29 11.21
C VAL A 34 -7.76 28.12 11.85
N ARG A 35 -7.58 27.06 12.63
CA ARG A 35 -6.27 26.52 13.05
C ARG A 35 -6.25 25.02 12.84
N SER A 36 -5.16 24.52 12.27
CA SER A 36 -4.94 23.09 12.09
C SER A 36 -3.57 22.67 12.66
N TYR A 37 -3.52 21.46 13.22
CA TYR A 37 -2.28 20.83 13.69
C TYR A 37 -2.21 19.39 13.18
N GLU A 38 -1.10 19.04 12.56
CA GLU A 38 -0.83 17.68 12.06
C GLU A 38 -0.56 16.71 13.23
N ARG A 39 -1.06 15.48 13.14
CA ARG A 39 -0.81 14.42 14.14
C ARG A 39 0.32 13.46 13.75
N GLY A 40 0.80 13.52 12.50
CA GLY A 40 1.76 12.57 11.94
C GLY A 40 1.22 11.14 11.81
N LEU A 41 -0.08 10.93 12.02
CA LEU A 41 -0.74 9.65 11.82
C LEU A 41 -1.16 9.54 10.36
N HIS A 42 -0.93 8.37 9.78
CA HIS A 42 -1.31 8.09 8.41
C HIS A 42 -1.74 6.63 8.28
N MET A 43 -2.82 6.39 7.56
CA MET A 43 -3.27 5.06 7.20
C MET A 43 -3.80 5.06 5.77
N ILE A 44 -3.48 4.03 5.02
CA ILE A 44 -3.99 3.85 3.68
C ILE A 44 -5.10 2.79 3.70
N SER A 45 -6.23 3.11 3.09
CA SER A 45 -7.30 2.14 2.81
C SER A 45 -7.32 1.82 1.32
N PHE A 46 -7.42 0.54 1.01
CA PHE A 46 -7.48 0.02 -0.35
C PHE A 46 -8.89 -0.47 -0.63
N LYS A 47 -9.40 -0.12 -1.81
CA LYS A 47 -10.60 -0.72 -2.40
C LYS A 47 -10.23 -1.23 -3.78
N PHE A 48 -10.55 -2.47 -4.08
CA PHE A 48 -10.22 -3.06 -5.38
C PHE A 48 -11.19 -4.17 -5.70
N ASP A 49 -11.30 -4.44 -6.99
CA ASP A 49 -12.17 -5.47 -7.53
C ASP A 49 -11.34 -6.68 -7.94
N VAL A 50 -11.77 -7.87 -7.54
CA VAL A 50 -11.15 -9.13 -7.96
C VAL A 50 -12.09 -9.86 -8.89
N TRP A 51 -11.60 -10.17 -10.08
CA TRP A 51 -12.36 -10.92 -11.08
C TRP A 51 -12.12 -12.43 -10.93
N LEU A 52 -13.21 -13.19 -10.89
CA LEU A 52 -13.25 -14.63 -10.73
C LEU A 52 -13.89 -15.25 -11.99
N PRO A 53 -13.09 -15.64 -12.99
CA PRO A 53 -13.60 -16.21 -14.22
C PRO A 53 -14.17 -17.62 -14.03
N TYR A 54 -13.55 -18.46 -13.20
CA TYR A 54 -13.89 -19.88 -13.05
C TYR A 54 -14.44 -20.24 -11.66
N ASP A 55 -15.18 -21.35 -11.57
CA ASP A 55 -15.69 -21.89 -10.29
C ASP A 55 -14.56 -22.29 -9.32
N SER A 56 -13.42 -22.75 -9.85
CA SER A 56 -12.22 -22.98 -9.06
C SER A 56 -11.75 -21.72 -8.34
N ASP A 57 -11.87 -20.56 -8.98
CA ASP A 57 -11.39 -19.28 -8.45
C ASP A 57 -12.29 -18.80 -7.33
N VAL A 58 -13.60 -19.01 -7.49
CA VAL A 58 -14.60 -18.82 -6.45
C VAL A 58 -14.29 -19.64 -5.20
N LYS A 59 -13.98 -20.94 -5.36
CA LYS A 59 -13.61 -21.80 -4.23
C LYS A 59 -12.30 -21.38 -3.57
N ARG A 60 -11.28 -21.01 -4.37
CA ARG A 60 -10.00 -20.50 -3.85
C ARG A 60 -10.17 -19.17 -3.11
N MET A 61 -10.99 -18.26 -3.64
CA MET A 61 -11.31 -16.98 -3.01
C MET A 61 -12.06 -17.18 -1.69
N ASN A 62 -13.02 -18.11 -1.64
CA ASN A 62 -13.69 -18.45 -0.38
C ASN A 62 -12.69 -18.98 0.67
N ALA A 63 -11.76 -19.85 0.28
CA ALA A 63 -10.70 -20.33 1.15
C ALA A 63 -9.79 -19.20 1.64
N PHE A 64 -9.42 -18.26 0.77
CA PHE A 64 -8.63 -17.08 1.11
C PHE A 64 -9.36 -16.19 2.15
N MET A 65 -10.64 -15.91 1.94
CA MET A 65 -11.46 -15.13 2.88
C MET A 65 -11.57 -15.81 4.25
N LEU A 66 -11.69 -17.15 4.28
CA LEU A 66 -11.69 -17.93 5.52
C LEU A 66 -10.32 -18.00 6.20
N GLN A 67 -9.21 -17.88 5.46
CA GLN A 67 -7.88 -17.74 6.05
C GLN A 67 -7.70 -16.37 6.73
N CYS A 68 -8.26 -15.31 6.14
CA CYS A 68 -8.29 -13.98 6.76
C CYS A 68 -9.12 -13.96 8.06
N ARG A 69 -10.16 -14.81 8.15
CA ARG A 69 -11.08 -14.90 9.30
C ARG A 69 -11.65 -13.51 9.67
N GLY A 70 -12.16 -12.80 8.65
CA GLY A 70 -12.61 -11.43 8.81
C GLY A 70 -11.43 -10.48 9.08
N ARG A 71 -11.49 -9.72 10.17
CA ARG A 71 -10.41 -8.79 10.56
C ARG A 71 -9.29 -9.43 11.38
N ALA A 72 -9.37 -10.72 11.70
CA ALA A 72 -8.41 -11.34 12.61
C ALA A 72 -6.99 -11.43 12.01
N ASN A 73 -6.87 -11.92 10.77
CA ASN A 73 -5.57 -12.16 10.14
C ASN A 73 -5.35 -11.17 8.99
N PRO A 74 -4.16 -10.54 8.91
CA PRO A 74 -3.79 -9.75 7.74
C PRO A 74 -3.41 -10.65 6.55
N PHE A 75 -3.37 -10.05 5.37
CA PHE A 75 -2.93 -10.64 4.11
C PHE A 75 -2.01 -9.67 3.37
N VAL A 76 -1.24 -10.17 2.41
CA VAL A 76 -0.38 -9.35 1.56
C VAL A 76 -1.10 -9.12 0.23
N LEU A 77 -1.21 -7.87 -0.20
CA LEU A 77 -1.67 -7.52 -1.55
C LEU A 77 -0.46 -7.47 -2.48
N ASP A 78 -0.46 -8.32 -3.50
CA ASP A 78 0.55 -8.32 -4.55
C ASP A 78 -0.09 -7.91 -5.87
N LEU A 79 0.15 -6.67 -6.27
CA LEU A 79 -0.29 -6.17 -7.55
C LEU A 79 0.70 -6.60 -8.66
N GLY A 80 1.89 -7.09 -8.34
CA GLY A 80 2.87 -7.49 -9.35
C GLY A 80 3.48 -6.29 -10.10
N ASN A 81 4.40 -6.56 -11.02
CA ASN A 81 5.18 -5.54 -11.75
C ASN A 81 4.98 -5.61 -13.27
N SER A 82 3.91 -6.28 -13.72
CA SER A 82 3.67 -6.50 -15.16
C SER A 82 3.25 -5.22 -15.87
N SER A 83 3.79 -5.00 -17.07
CA SER A 83 3.41 -3.89 -17.96
C SER A 83 2.05 -4.05 -18.64
N THR A 84 1.39 -5.21 -18.45
CA THR A 84 0.12 -5.54 -19.12
C THR A 84 -1.09 -4.85 -18.49
N TRP A 85 -0.95 -4.29 -17.29
CA TRP A 85 -2.01 -3.58 -16.59
C TRP A 85 -1.41 -2.46 -15.73
N PHE A 86 -2.17 -1.40 -15.46
CA PHE A 86 -1.67 -0.25 -14.70
C PHE A 86 -1.68 -0.57 -13.19
N ASN A 87 -0.51 -0.91 -12.64
CA ASN A 87 -0.32 -0.99 -11.19
C ASN A 87 -0.05 0.42 -10.63
N PRO A 88 -0.95 1.00 -9.80
CA PRO A 88 -0.71 2.32 -9.22
C PRO A 88 0.45 2.36 -8.22
N LEU A 89 0.94 1.20 -7.75
CA LEU A 89 2.04 1.08 -6.80
C LEU A 89 3.40 0.82 -7.45
N THR A 90 3.46 0.42 -8.73
CA THR A 90 4.73 0.11 -9.37
C THR A 90 5.42 1.38 -9.86
N SER A 91 6.74 1.43 -9.70
CA SER A 91 7.60 2.43 -10.31
C SER A 91 8.64 1.75 -11.21
N GLN A 92 9.10 2.48 -12.22
CA GLN A 92 10.21 2.05 -13.07
C GLN A 92 11.57 2.15 -12.35
N ALA A 93 11.61 2.76 -11.16
CA ALA A 93 12.80 2.87 -10.35
C ALA A 93 13.28 1.50 -9.85
N ARG A 94 14.50 1.14 -10.22
CA ARG A 94 15.14 -0.12 -9.86
C ARG A 94 16.46 0.13 -9.16
N ARG A 95 16.83 -0.80 -8.27
CA ARG A 95 18.11 -0.80 -7.54
C ARG A 95 18.35 0.51 -6.78
N ILE A 96 17.28 1.03 -6.19
CA ILE A 96 17.34 2.20 -5.32
C ILE A 96 17.73 1.73 -3.93
N THR A 97 18.72 2.39 -3.34
CA THR A 97 19.19 2.10 -1.99
C THR A 97 19.20 3.36 -1.15
N LEU A 98 19.13 3.20 0.17
CA LEU A 98 19.21 4.31 1.09
C LEU A 98 20.67 4.80 1.18
N GLY A 99 20.92 6.06 0.86
CA GLY A 99 22.26 6.65 0.84
C GLY A 99 22.85 6.89 2.23
N ALA A 100 22.01 7.15 3.23
CA ALA A 100 22.42 7.43 4.61
C ALA A 100 21.49 6.73 5.59
N ASN A 101 21.91 6.55 6.85
CA ASN A 101 21.02 6.03 7.88
C ASN A 101 19.82 6.98 8.03
N ALA A 102 18.61 6.41 8.09
CA ALA A 102 17.40 7.17 8.30
C ALA A 102 16.74 6.79 9.64
N GLY A 103 16.50 7.78 10.49
CA GLY A 103 15.90 7.62 11.81
C GLY A 103 14.37 7.70 11.78
N ILE A 104 13.77 7.26 12.89
CA ILE A 104 12.32 7.38 13.13
C ILE A 104 11.90 8.86 13.03
N GLY A 105 10.80 9.12 12.33
CA GLY A 105 10.24 10.46 12.16
C GLY A 105 10.92 11.31 11.08
N GLN A 106 11.95 10.80 10.40
CA GLN A 106 12.52 11.54 9.27
C GLN A 106 11.56 11.56 8.09
N LYS A 107 11.41 12.76 7.51
CA LYS A 107 10.66 13.02 6.27
C LYS A 107 11.56 13.14 5.06
N ASN A 108 12.86 13.40 5.24
CA ASN A 108 13.81 13.56 4.15
C ASN A 108 14.83 12.42 4.19
N ILE A 109 14.93 11.67 3.10
CA ILE A 109 15.88 10.57 2.94
C ILE A 109 16.78 10.82 1.73
N THR A 110 18.02 10.39 1.83
CA THR A 110 18.95 10.40 0.68
C THR A 110 18.90 9.05 0.01
N LEU A 111 18.76 9.03 -1.31
CA LEU A 111 18.72 7.82 -2.12
C LEU A 111 19.96 7.73 -3.02
N VAL A 112 20.38 6.50 -3.32
CA VAL A 112 21.48 6.19 -4.23
C VAL A 112 21.00 5.16 -5.27
N GLY A 113 21.53 5.25 -6.49
CA GLY A 113 21.15 4.41 -7.62
C GLY A 113 20.49 5.23 -8.73
N SER A 114 19.52 4.65 -9.43
CA SER A 114 18.78 5.28 -10.52
C SER A 114 17.74 6.31 -10.04
N VAL A 115 18.10 7.20 -9.13
CA VAL A 115 17.18 8.15 -8.49
C VAL A 115 16.49 9.07 -9.50
N SER A 116 17.10 9.31 -10.67
CA SER A 116 16.50 10.10 -11.75
C SER A 116 15.15 9.58 -12.23
N SER A 117 14.92 8.26 -12.17
CA SER A 117 13.64 7.65 -12.57
C SER A 117 12.55 7.71 -11.51
N ILE A 118 12.84 8.22 -10.31
CA ILE A 118 11.85 8.38 -9.25
C ILE A 118 11.09 9.69 -9.48
N SER A 119 9.77 9.65 -9.39
CA SER A 119 8.89 10.82 -9.51
C SER A 119 8.08 11.06 -8.25
N GLU A 120 7.61 12.29 -8.08
CA GLU A 120 6.64 12.64 -7.02
C GLU A 120 5.33 11.88 -7.25
N GLY A 121 4.73 11.39 -6.17
CA GLY A 121 3.55 10.53 -6.18
C GLY A 121 3.84 9.03 -6.25
N GLU A 122 5.10 8.61 -6.44
CA GLU A 122 5.45 7.19 -6.46
C GLU A 122 5.41 6.57 -5.07
N TYR A 123 4.91 5.34 -5.02
CA TYR A 123 4.85 4.53 -3.82
C TYR A 123 6.07 3.63 -3.69
N PHE A 124 6.50 3.38 -2.46
CA PHE A 124 7.57 2.42 -2.17
C PHE A 124 7.45 1.83 -0.76
N GLN A 125 8.16 0.74 -0.52
CA GLN A 125 8.33 0.16 0.80
C GLN A 125 9.79 0.08 1.19
N MET A 126 10.04 0.27 2.48
CA MET A 126 11.34 0.00 3.08
C MET A 126 11.46 -1.51 3.40
N PRO A 127 12.66 -2.11 3.38
CA PRO A 127 12.80 -3.57 3.47
C PRO A 127 12.43 -4.17 4.83
N ASN A 128 12.47 -3.37 5.91
CA ASN A 128 12.13 -3.81 7.26
C ASN A 128 10.75 -3.30 7.73
N ASP A 129 9.97 -2.70 6.83
CA ASP A 129 8.69 -2.09 7.15
C ASP A 129 7.60 -2.63 6.22
N THR A 130 6.38 -2.78 6.74
CA THR A 130 5.20 -3.12 5.94
C THR A 130 4.48 -1.88 5.43
N LYS A 131 4.80 -0.71 6.00
CA LYS A 131 4.22 0.58 5.63
C LYS A 131 4.55 0.97 4.20
N LEU A 132 3.53 1.40 3.48
CA LEU A 132 3.67 2.00 2.16
C LEU A 132 3.92 3.51 2.31
N TYR A 133 5.03 3.96 1.73
CA TYR A 133 5.46 5.35 1.71
C TYR A 133 5.23 5.97 0.33
N VAL A 134 5.06 7.28 0.29
CA VAL A 134 4.88 8.08 -0.91
C VAL A 134 5.98 9.11 -1.01
N VAL A 135 6.53 9.29 -2.19
CA VAL A 135 7.44 10.41 -2.49
C VAL A 135 6.61 11.68 -2.70
N ILE A 136 6.80 12.69 -1.86
CA ILE A 136 6.06 13.97 -1.95
C ILE A 136 6.91 15.13 -2.47
N GLY A 137 8.24 14.98 -2.50
CA GLY A 137 9.14 15.99 -3.02
C GLY A 137 10.49 15.39 -3.42
N LYS A 138 11.15 15.99 -4.42
CA LYS A 138 12.47 15.51 -4.87
C LYS A 138 13.42 16.66 -5.17
N SER A 139 14.64 16.57 -4.63
CA SER A 139 15.76 17.46 -4.92
C SER A 139 17.05 16.67 -5.10
N GLY A 140 17.38 16.36 -6.36
CA GLY A 140 18.55 15.53 -6.70
C GLY A 140 18.42 14.12 -6.13
N GLN A 141 19.32 13.79 -5.18
CA GLN A 141 19.31 12.51 -4.45
C GLN A 141 18.47 12.54 -3.17
N ASN A 142 18.08 13.72 -2.70
CA ASN A 142 17.25 13.86 -1.52
C ASN A 142 15.78 13.79 -1.92
N VAL A 143 15.03 13.00 -1.20
CA VAL A 143 13.62 12.74 -1.44
C VAL A 143 12.85 12.99 -0.14
N GLU A 144 11.79 13.77 -0.24
CA GLU A 144 10.83 13.96 0.83
C GLU A 144 9.75 12.86 0.74
N VAL A 145 9.51 12.20 1.85
CA VAL A 145 8.63 11.03 1.96
C VAL A 145 7.52 11.27 2.97
N TYR A 146 6.35 10.73 2.66
CA TYR A 146 5.17 10.76 3.52
C TYR A 146 4.55 9.36 3.65
N PRO A 147 4.17 8.92 4.86
CA PRO A 147 4.36 9.59 6.15
C PRO A 147 5.85 9.59 6.57
N PRO A 148 6.21 10.27 7.67
CA PRO A 148 7.53 10.11 8.27
C PRO A 148 7.84 8.63 8.55
N LEU A 149 9.11 8.26 8.46
CA LEU A 149 9.55 6.88 8.70
C LEU A 149 9.13 6.40 10.10
N LEU A 150 8.47 5.24 10.15
CA LEU A 150 7.98 4.68 11.40
C LEU A 150 9.07 3.93 12.17
N ILE A 151 10.04 3.38 11.45
CA ILE A 151 11.18 2.66 12.00
C ILE A 151 12.49 3.23 11.46
N ALA A 152 13.60 2.94 12.14
CA ALA A 152 14.92 3.34 11.68
C ALA A 152 15.46 2.36 10.63
N HIS A 153 16.10 2.90 9.60
CA HIS A 153 16.66 2.19 8.46
C HIS A 153 18.15 2.46 8.31
N LYS A 154 18.91 1.44 7.90
CA LYS A 154 20.35 1.57 7.69
C LYS A 154 20.67 1.97 6.26
N SER A 155 21.77 2.70 6.08
CA SER A 155 22.34 2.96 4.76
C SER A 155 22.62 1.64 4.01
N GLY A 156 22.42 1.67 2.69
CA GLY A 156 22.59 0.52 1.80
C GLY A 156 21.36 -0.39 1.71
N GLU A 157 20.32 -0.18 2.52
CA GLU A 157 19.06 -0.92 2.41
C GLU A 157 18.40 -0.67 1.05
N THR A 158 17.99 -1.73 0.36
CA THR A 158 17.31 -1.65 -0.94
C THR A 158 15.83 -1.32 -0.73
N LEU A 159 15.37 -0.24 -1.36
CA LEU A 159 13.98 0.18 -1.34
C LEU A 159 13.20 -0.56 -2.42
N ASN A 160 11.98 -0.98 -2.09
CA ASN A 160 11.09 -1.65 -3.02
C ASN A 160 10.16 -0.65 -3.69
N PHE A 161 10.55 -0.20 -4.89
CA PHE A 161 9.75 0.62 -5.81
C PHE A 161 9.09 -0.22 -6.91
N GLU A 162 9.65 -1.39 -7.23
CA GLU A 162 9.23 -2.18 -8.37
C GLU A 162 7.92 -2.92 -8.11
N ASN A 163 7.76 -3.50 -6.93
CA ASN A 163 6.52 -4.17 -6.54
C ASN A 163 6.26 -4.03 -5.03
N PRO A 164 5.82 -2.86 -4.55
CA PRO A 164 5.40 -2.69 -3.16
C PRO A 164 4.24 -3.64 -2.83
N ARG A 165 4.40 -4.40 -1.76
CA ARG A 165 3.47 -5.41 -1.27
C ARG A 165 2.91 -5.01 0.09
N PRO A 166 1.90 -4.13 0.15
CA PRO A 166 1.33 -3.69 1.40
C PRO A 166 0.65 -4.84 2.13
N GLN A 167 0.81 -4.87 3.45
CA GLN A 167 0.08 -5.78 4.32
C GLN A 167 -1.26 -5.15 4.70
N LEU A 168 -2.35 -5.83 4.41
CA LEU A 168 -3.70 -5.34 4.57
C LEU A 168 -4.52 -6.23 5.51
N ARG A 169 -5.60 -5.68 6.05
CA ARG A 169 -6.63 -6.40 6.80
C ARG A 169 -7.98 -5.95 6.29
N LEU A 170 -8.93 -6.89 6.20
CA LEU A 170 -10.28 -6.58 5.74
C LEU A 170 -10.92 -5.48 6.59
N GLU A 171 -11.83 -4.70 6.01
CA GLU A 171 -12.54 -3.66 6.76
C GLU A 171 -13.71 -4.22 7.58
N LYS A 172 -14.26 -5.37 7.17
CA LYS A 172 -15.41 -6.02 7.79
C LYS A 172 -15.08 -7.47 8.14
N ASP A 173 -15.83 -8.01 9.10
CA ASP A 173 -15.68 -9.41 9.55
C ASP A 173 -16.52 -10.39 8.75
N GLU A 174 -17.56 -9.87 8.09
CA GLU A 174 -18.46 -10.64 7.24
C GLU A 174 -18.07 -10.50 5.78
N PHE A 175 -18.26 -11.58 5.04
CA PHE A 175 -18.10 -11.61 3.60
C PHE A 175 -19.14 -12.55 3.01
N THR A 176 -19.81 -12.09 1.95
CA THR A 176 -20.82 -12.88 1.24
C THR A 176 -20.31 -13.15 -0.15
N LEU A 177 -20.21 -14.42 -0.51
CA LEU A 177 -19.89 -14.86 -1.85
C LEU A 177 -21.09 -15.58 -2.45
N ASN A 178 -21.74 -14.95 -3.42
CA ASN A 178 -22.81 -15.61 -4.17
C ASN A 178 -22.18 -16.68 -5.07
N LEU A 179 -22.62 -17.94 -4.97
CA LEU A 179 -22.00 -19.09 -5.67
C LEU A 179 -22.60 -19.35 -7.07
N GLU A 180 -23.58 -18.58 -7.53
CA GLU A 180 -24.28 -18.83 -8.79
C GLU A 180 -23.61 -18.19 -10.03
N GLY A 181 -23.24 -18.96 -11.06
CA GLY A 181 -22.74 -18.46 -12.35
C GLY A 181 -21.21 -18.25 -12.50
N ARG A 182 -20.76 -18.07 -13.75
CA ARG A 182 -19.36 -17.77 -14.15
C ARG A 182 -19.13 -16.26 -14.28
N GLY A 183 -17.88 -15.80 -14.15
CA GLY A 183 -17.50 -14.41 -14.44
C GLY A 183 -17.99 -13.41 -13.39
N LYS A 184 -17.46 -13.51 -12.17
CA LYS A 184 -17.87 -12.65 -11.04
C LYS A 184 -16.81 -11.62 -10.71
N THR A 185 -17.25 -10.48 -10.21
CA THR A 185 -16.36 -9.48 -9.64
C THR A 185 -16.73 -9.27 -8.19
N ILE A 186 -15.73 -9.27 -7.31
CA ILE A 186 -15.89 -9.01 -5.88
C ILE A 186 -15.13 -7.76 -5.54
N SER A 187 -15.81 -6.77 -4.97
CA SER A 187 -15.17 -5.60 -4.39
C SER A 187 -14.70 -5.89 -2.97
N ILE A 188 -13.40 -5.74 -2.73
CA ILE A 188 -12.76 -5.92 -1.44
C ILE A 188 -12.35 -4.55 -0.91
N SER A 189 -12.66 -4.29 0.36
CA SER A 189 -12.17 -3.11 1.09
C SER A 189 -11.31 -3.55 2.25
N ALA A 190 -10.08 -3.04 2.31
CA ALA A 190 -9.08 -3.42 3.28
C ALA A 190 -8.26 -2.21 3.72
N LYS A 191 -7.70 -2.27 4.92
CA LYS A 191 -6.87 -1.23 5.52
C LYS A 191 -5.47 -1.73 5.73
N GLU A 192 -4.51 -0.85 5.53
CA GLU A 192 -3.12 -1.11 5.81
C GLU A 192 -2.91 -1.48 7.28
N VAL A 193 -2.02 -2.46 7.51
CA VAL A 193 -1.60 -2.91 8.83
C VAL A 193 -0.09 -2.75 8.95
N ILE A 194 0.31 -2.10 10.05
CA ILE A 194 1.69 -1.86 10.45
C ILE A 194 1.99 -2.76 11.65
#